data_AF-A0A925B3F1-F1
#
_entry.id   AF-A0A925B3F1-F1
#
_cell.length_a   1.000
_cell.length_b   1.000
_cell.length_c   1.000
_cell.angle_alpha   90.00
_cell.angle_beta   90.00
_cell.angle_gamma   90.00
#
_symmetry.space_group_name_H-M   'P 1'
#
loop_
_entity.id
_entity.type
_entity.pdbx_description
1 polymer ?
#
loop_
_entity_poly.entity_id
_entity_poly.type
_entity_poly.pdbx_seq_one_letter_code
_entity_poly.pdbx_strand_id
1 'polypeptide(L)'
;MLFVLAVTTCLILTVAIFTIVALQKTFSQKSEKALPPKFEAVSLFAPDEKLLAQIERAEIESDAAKLRESFLSRAMNGDLEVLIETRNSDLYDETLNVLIENVDIERLALFIESNQLSVNAKFVSAFRQIWENEPNRKSTARILHFAAISDDAGLFGDVLGRIIELQQTQVLTGLSQTEIFVLAKSHFELLSNESKSSGAGFLLKQKFASK
;
A
#
# COMPACT_ATOMS: atom_id res chain seq x y z
N MET A 1 -37.62 -0.02 -28.77
CA MET A 1 -37.60 -1.48 -28.99
C MET A 1 -36.22 -2.09 -28.73
N LEU A 2 -35.13 -1.52 -29.25
CA LEU A 2 -33.74 -1.97 -29.00
C LEU A 2 -33.34 -2.08 -27.51
N PHE A 3 -33.77 -1.12 -26.68
CA PHE A 3 -33.45 -1.13 -25.24
C PHE A 3 -34.07 -2.33 -24.50
N VAL A 4 -35.28 -2.74 -24.87
CA VAL A 4 -35.97 -3.89 -24.25
C VAL A 4 -35.26 -5.20 -24.62
N LEU A 5 -34.75 -5.32 -25.84
CA LEU A 5 -33.97 -6.48 -26.29
C LEU A 5 -32.60 -6.60 -25.58
N ALA A 6 -31.95 -5.47 -25.28
CA ALA A 6 -30.68 -5.46 -24.56
C ALA A 6 -30.83 -5.88 -23.09
N VAL A 7 -31.90 -5.45 -22.43
CA VAL A 7 -32.16 -5.80 -21.03
C VAL A 7 -32.55 -7.27 -20.89
N THR A 8 -33.36 -7.82 -21.80
CA THR A 8 -33.77 -9.23 -21.75
C THR A 8 -32.63 -10.20 -22.04
N THR A 9 -31.75 -9.87 -22.99
CA THR A 9 -30.56 -10.69 -23.28
C THR A 9 -29.56 -10.71 -22.12
N CYS A 10 -29.33 -9.58 -21.45
CA CYS A 10 -28.48 -9.51 -20.28
C CYS A 10 -29.01 -10.38 -19.11
N LEU A 11 -30.33 -10.36 -18.89
CA LEU A 11 -30.97 -11.11 -17.80
C LEU A 11 -30.96 -12.63 -18.04
N ILE A 12 -31.04 -13.08 -19.29
CA ILE A 12 -30.93 -14.51 -19.63
C ILE A 12 -29.49 -15.00 -19.39
N LEU A 13 -28.49 -14.17 -19.68
CA LEU A 13 -27.08 -14.51 -19.52
C LEU A 13 -26.68 -14.69 -18.05
N THR A 14 -27.18 -13.83 -17.14
CA THR A 14 -26.91 -13.94 -15.71
C THR A 14 -27.53 -15.19 -15.10
N VAL A 15 -28.76 -15.55 -15.51
CA VAL A 15 -29.43 -16.78 -15.05
C VAL A 15 -28.68 -18.03 -15.55
N ALA A 16 -28.19 -18.03 -16.79
CA ALA A 16 -27.43 -19.15 -17.35
C ALA A 16 -26.08 -19.34 -16.64
N ILE A 17 -25.36 -18.27 -16.31
CA ILE A 17 -24.10 -18.36 -15.55
C ILE A 17 -24.37 -18.89 -14.13
N PHE A 18 -25.44 -18.41 -13.48
CA PHE A 18 -25.78 -18.83 -12.13
C PHE A 18 -26.14 -20.32 -12.04
N THR A 19 -26.89 -20.85 -13.02
CA THR A 19 -27.24 -22.29 -13.04
C THR A 19 -26.02 -23.18 -13.26
N ILE A 20 -25.06 -22.77 -14.10
CA ILE A 20 -23.81 -23.52 -14.31
C ILE A 20 -22.98 -23.58 -13.02
N VAL A 21 -22.84 -22.45 -12.31
CA VAL A 21 -22.08 -22.40 -11.04
C VAL A 21 -22.75 -23.23 -9.95
N ALA A 22 -24.09 -23.22 -9.88
CA ALA A 22 -24.84 -24.03 -8.91
C ALA A 22 -24.71 -25.54 -9.18
N LEU A 23 -24.67 -25.95 -10.45
CA LEU A 23 -24.42 -27.34 -10.86
C LEU A 23 -22.98 -27.79 -10.58
N GLN A 24 -21.97 -26.93 -10.74
CA GLN A 24 -20.59 -27.26 -10.39
C GLN A 24 -20.41 -27.49 -8.88
N LYS A 25 -21.10 -26.69 -8.04
CA LYS A 25 -21.05 -26.87 -6.58
C LYS A 25 -21.63 -28.20 -6.11
N THR A 26 -22.59 -28.78 -6.84
CA THR A 26 -23.22 -30.06 -6.46
C THR A 26 -22.38 -31.29 -6.83
N PHE A 27 -21.41 -31.17 -7.74
CA PHE A 27 -20.54 -32.29 -8.14
C PHE A 27 -19.24 -32.44 -7.31
N SER A 28 -18.85 -31.43 -6.51
CA SER A 28 -17.61 -31.50 -5.70
C SER A 28 -17.75 -32.22 -4.36
N GLN A 29 -18.92 -32.80 -4.05
CA GLN A 29 -19.13 -33.54 -2.80
C GLN A 29 -19.33 -35.04 -3.07
N LYS A 30 -18.40 -35.64 -3.82
CA LYS A 30 -18.23 -37.09 -3.84
C LYS A 30 -17.33 -37.46 -2.67
N SER A 31 -17.94 -37.80 -1.53
CA SER A 31 -17.24 -38.35 -0.37
C SER A 31 -16.34 -39.49 -0.79
N GLU A 32 -15.03 -39.24 -0.77
CA GLU A 32 -14.03 -40.28 -0.74
C GLU A 32 -14.23 -41.10 0.53
N LYS A 33 -14.63 -42.36 0.31
CA LYS A 33 -14.65 -43.40 1.31
C LYS A 33 -13.20 -43.58 1.78
N ALA A 34 -12.88 -43.02 2.94
CA ALA A 34 -11.55 -43.09 3.54
C ALA A 34 -11.10 -44.56 3.63
N LEU A 35 -10.04 -44.88 2.89
CA LEU A 35 -9.31 -46.14 3.03
C LEU A 35 -8.65 -46.17 4.42
N PRO A 36 -8.49 -47.36 5.04
CA PRO A 36 -7.73 -47.47 6.28
C PRO A 36 -6.30 -46.94 6.06
N PRO A 37 -5.66 -46.33 7.07
CA PRO A 37 -4.32 -45.79 6.94
C PRO A 37 -3.39 -46.91 6.46
N LYS A 38 -2.76 -46.71 5.30
CA LYS A 38 -1.67 -47.58 4.87
C LYS A 38 -0.61 -47.47 5.96
N PHE A 39 -0.24 -48.60 6.55
CA PHE A 39 0.96 -48.67 7.38
C PHE A 39 2.14 -48.35 6.48
N GLU A 40 2.66 -47.14 6.59
CA GLU A 40 3.89 -46.73 5.95
C GLU A 40 5.01 -47.55 6.61
N ALA A 41 5.65 -48.40 5.81
CA ALA A 41 6.83 -49.13 6.24
C ALA A 41 7.93 -48.11 6.49
N VAL A 42 8.08 -47.70 7.75
CA VAL A 42 9.19 -46.85 8.21
C VAL A 42 10.47 -47.63 7.96
N SER A 43 11.15 -47.31 6.86
CA SER A 43 12.48 -47.81 6.58
C SER A 43 13.42 -47.26 7.65
N LEU A 44 14.17 -48.13 8.32
CA LEU A 44 15.24 -47.75 9.27
C LEU A 44 16.36 -46.92 8.62
N PHE A 45 16.32 -46.74 7.29
CA PHE A 45 17.23 -45.93 6.49
C PHE A 45 16.52 -44.82 5.70
N ALA A 46 15.22 -44.59 5.93
CA ALA A 46 14.58 -43.39 5.38
C ALA A 46 15.20 -42.17 6.06
N PRO A 47 15.70 -41.17 5.29
CA PRO A 47 16.13 -39.92 5.87
C PRO A 47 14.97 -39.36 6.69
N ASP A 48 15.25 -38.95 7.93
CA ASP A 48 14.24 -38.38 8.81
C ASP A 48 13.60 -37.19 8.08
N GLU A 49 12.34 -37.34 7.66
CA GLU A 49 11.61 -36.31 6.92
C GLU A 49 11.56 -35.00 7.70
N LYS A 50 11.62 -35.08 9.04
CA LYS A 50 11.71 -33.90 9.90
C LYS A 50 13.06 -33.20 9.78
N LEU A 51 14.15 -33.95 9.58
CA LEU A 51 15.48 -33.39 9.37
C LEU A 51 15.59 -32.75 7.98
N LEU A 52 15.05 -33.39 6.94
CA LEU A 52 15.02 -32.82 5.60
C LEU A 52 14.20 -31.53 5.55
N ALA A 53 13.00 -31.53 6.15
CA ALA A 53 12.17 -30.33 6.23
C ALA A 53 12.82 -29.20 7.06
N GLN A 54 13.65 -29.53 8.05
CA GLN A 54 14.42 -28.53 8.80
C GLN A 54 15.55 -27.92 7.96
N ILE A 55 16.27 -28.74 7.19
CA ILE A 55 17.35 -28.28 6.31
C ILE A 55 16.78 -27.37 5.22
N GLU A 56 15.68 -27.77 4.56
CA GLU A 56 15.04 -26.97 3.52
C GLU A 56 14.55 -25.61 4.05
N ARG A 57 13.94 -25.58 5.25
CA ARG A 57 13.55 -24.33 5.90
C ARG A 57 14.75 -23.43 6.20
N ALA A 58 15.83 -24.01 6.74
CA ALA A 58 17.05 -23.26 7.03
C ALA A 58 17.70 -22.68 5.77
N GLU A 59 17.63 -23.40 4.64
CA GLU A 59 18.12 -22.93 3.35
C GLU A 59 17.26 -21.77 2.80
N ILE A 60 15.93 -21.90 2.84
CA ILE A 60 15.00 -20.83 2.46
C ILE A 60 15.22 -19.57 3.31
N GLU A 61 15.37 -19.72 4.63
CA GLU A 61 15.65 -18.61 5.54
C GLU A 61 17.02 -17.96 5.25
N SER A 62 18.03 -18.77 4.96
CA SER A 62 19.36 -18.28 4.57
C SER A 62 19.32 -17.47 3.29
N ASP A 63 18.60 -17.94 2.27
CA ASP A 63 18.51 -17.25 1.00
C ASP A 63 17.66 -15.98 1.08
N ALA A 64 16.58 -16.00 1.88
CA ALA A 64 15.81 -14.79 2.20
C ALA A 64 16.67 -13.75 2.93
N ALA A 65 17.53 -14.18 3.86
CA ALA A 65 18.45 -13.29 4.57
C ALA A 65 19.49 -12.66 3.63
N LYS A 66 20.07 -13.43 2.71
CA LYS A 66 21.00 -12.90 1.70
C LYS A 66 20.33 -11.90 0.76
N LEU A 67 19.10 -12.17 0.32
CA LEU A 67 18.35 -11.25 -0.53
C LEU A 67 18.06 -9.93 0.20
N ARG A 68 17.62 -10.02 1.47
CA ARG A 68 17.44 -8.84 2.33
C ARG A 68 18.73 -8.03 2.44
N GLU A 69 19.84 -8.67 2.78
CA GLU A 69 21.14 -7.99 2.91
C GLU A 69 21.57 -7.31 1.60
N SER A 70 21.35 -7.97 0.46
CA SER A 70 21.58 -7.39 -0.87
C SER A 70 20.77 -6.11 -1.12
N PHE A 71 19.46 -6.13 -0.84
CA PHE A 71 18.61 -4.95 -1.03
C PHE A 71 19.00 -3.81 -0.09
N LEU A 72 19.25 -4.10 1.18
CA LEU A 72 19.67 -3.08 2.15
C LEU A 72 21.03 -2.50 1.80
N SER A 73 21.99 -3.32 1.36
CA SER A 73 23.29 -2.84 0.92
C SER A 73 23.18 -1.91 -0.29
N ARG A 74 22.33 -2.25 -1.27
CA ARG A 74 22.05 -1.38 -2.43
C ARG A 74 21.39 -0.07 -2.02
N ALA A 75 20.40 -0.13 -1.12
CA ALA A 75 19.76 1.05 -0.55
C ALA A 75 20.76 1.96 0.19
N MET A 76 21.68 1.38 0.97
CA MET A 76 22.76 2.14 1.64
C MET A 76 23.69 2.83 0.64
N ASN A 77 23.89 2.24 -0.54
CA ASN A 77 24.66 2.85 -1.63
C ASN A 77 23.84 3.87 -2.45
N GLY A 78 22.59 4.15 -2.07
CA GLY A 78 21.72 5.12 -2.72
C GLY A 78 21.11 4.65 -4.05
N ASP A 79 21.07 3.34 -4.28
CA ASP A 79 20.35 2.76 -5.42
C ASP A 79 18.84 2.88 -5.17
N LEU A 80 18.13 3.64 -6.01
CA LEU A 80 16.69 3.88 -5.89
C LEU A 80 15.85 2.76 -6.52
N GLU A 81 16.41 2.02 -7.49
CA GLU A 81 15.69 0.96 -8.22
C GLU A 81 15.27 -0.18 -7.30
N VAL A 82 15.98 -0.35 -6.18
CA VAL A 82 15.65 -1.31 -5.14
C VAL A 82 14.21 -1.16 -4.63
N LEU A 83 13.64 0.05 -4.59
CA LEU A 83 12.25 0.27 -4.17
C LEU A 83 11.23 -0.35 -5.12
N ILE A 84 11.54 -0.37 -6.41
CA ILE A 84 10.68 -1.00 -7.42
C ILE A 84 10.72 -2.51 -7.23
N GLU A 85 11.90 -3.07 -7.00
CA GLU A 85 12.11 -4.49 -6.76
C GLU A 85 11.43 -4.97 -5.47
N THR A 86 11.45 -4.15 -4.42
CA THR A 86 10.84 -4.50 -3.12
C THR A 86 9.38 -4.08 -2.99
N ARG A 87 8.73 -3.54 -4.04
CA ARG A 87 7.38 -2.95 -3.96
C ARG A 87 6.32 -3.84 -3.31
N ASN A 88 6.35 -5.14 -3.59
CA ASN A 88 5.38 -6.12 -3.07
C ASN A 88 5.97 -7.01 -1.97
N SER A 89 7.10 -6.59 -1.40
CA SER A 89 7.82 -7.32 -0.35
C SER A 89 7.65 -6.62 0.98
N ASP A 90 7.64 -7.39 2.07
CA ASP A 90 7.69 -6.88 3.44
C ASP A 90 8.96 -6.04 3.72
N LEU A 91 9.96 -6.11 2.83
CA LEU A 91 11.18 -5.31 2.88
C LEU A 91 11.02 -3.88 2.35
N TYR A 92 9.88 -3.53 1.76
CA TYR A 92 9.65 -2.21 1.16
C TYR A 92 9.92 -1.08 2.14
N ASP A 93 9.28 -1.13 3.31
CA ASP A 93 9.37 -0.07 4.31
C ASP A 93 10.78 0.03 4.91
N GLU A 94 11.44 -1.10 5.13
CA GLU A 94 12.81 -1.13 5.62
C GLU A 94 13.77 -0.49 4.61
N THR A 95 13.63 -0.86 3.35
CA THR A 95 14.44 -0.32 2.24
C THR A 95 14.21 1.18 2.07
N LEU A 96 12.95 1.64 2.10
CA LEU A 96 12.60 3.05 2.05
C LEU A 96 13.21 3.81 3.24
N ASN A 97 13.18 3.22 4.44
CA ASN A 97 13.77 3.82 5.63
C ASN A 97 15.28 3.99 5.55
N VAL A 98 15.99 3.05 4.91
CA VAL A 98 17.43 3.17 4.64
C VAL A 98 17.69 4.26 3.60
N LEU A 99 16.88 4.34 2.54
CA LEU A 99 17.05 5.37 1.51
C LEU A 99 16.80 6.79 2.03
N ILE A 100 15.84 6.97 2.94
CA ILE A 100 15.58 8.26 3.63
C ILE A 100 16.84 8.76 4.36
N GLU A 101 17.67 7.86 4.89
CA GLU A 101 18.87 8.21 5.65
C GLU A 101 20.10 8.46 4.77
N ASN A 102 20.15 7.85 3.59
CA ASN A 102 21.35 7.83 2.74
C ASN A 102 21.22 8.65 1.46
N VAL A 103 20.01 9.07 1.08
CA VAL A 103 19.74 9.81 -0.16
C VAL A 103 19.06 11.15 0.13
N ASP A 104 19.34 12.14 -0.70
CA ASP A 104 18.62 13.40 -0.72
C ASP A 104 17.10 13.17 -0.89
N ILE A 105 16.32 13.70 0.05
CA ILE A 105 14.88 13.46 0.11
C ILE A 105 14.14 14.05 -1.09
N GLU A 106 14.61 15.16 -1.67
CA GLU A 106 14.00 15.73 -2.87
C GLU A 106 14.20 14.82 -4.09
N ARG A 107 15.42 14.28 -4.27
CA ARG A 107 15.68 13.25 -5.28
C ARG A 107 14.80 12.01 -5.09
N LEU A 108 14.67 11.53 -3.84
CA LEU A 108 13.84 10.38 -3.51
C LEU A 108 12.35 10.67 -3.79
N ALA A 109 11.86 11.85 -3.45
CA ALA A 109 10.49 12.29 -3.71
C ALA A 109 10.16 12.30 -5.20
N LEU A 110 11.06 12.80 -6.05
CA LEU A 110 10.90 12.78 -7.51
C LEU A 110 10.84 11.35 -8.06
N PHE A 111 11.65 10.44 -7.51
CA PHE A 111 11.65 9.03 -7.91
C PHE A 111 10.34 8.33 -7.51
N ILE A 112 9.85 8.58 -6.30
CA ILE A 112 8.56 8.06 -5.80
C ILE A 112 7.40 8.55 -6.67
N GLU A 113 7.36 9.85 -6.99
CA GLU A 113 6.34 10.45 -7.86
C GLU A 113 6.34 9.83 -9.26
N SER A 114 7.54 9.66 -9.85
CA SER A 114 7.70 9.12 -11.20
C SER A 114 7.26 7.65 -11.30
N ASN A 115 7.44 6.88 -10.23
CA ASN A 115 7.14 5.45 -10.20
C ASN A 115 5.82 5.11 -9.47
N GLN A 116 5.09 6.11 -8.98
CA GLN A 116 3.83 5.96 -8.24
C GLN A 116 3.96 4.97 -7.07
N LEU A 117 5.04 5.11 -6.31
CA LEU A 117 5.32 4.26 -5.16
C LEU A 117 4.59 4.78 -3.92
N SER A 118 4.16 3.88 -3.03
CA SER A 118 3.61 4.26 -1.72
C SER A 118 4.72 4.82 -0.82
N VAL A 119 4.35 5.59 0.19
CA VAL A 119 5.32 6.10 1.17
C VAL A 119 4.91 5.73 2.57
N ASN A 120 5.83 5.85 3.53
CA ASN A 120 5.52 5.61 4.94
C ASN A 120 5.60 6.92 5.74
N ALA A 121 5.22 6.86 7.02
CA ALA A 121 5.21 8.03 7.90
C ALA A 121 6.59 8.68 8.07
N LYS A 122 7.68 7.90 8.03
CA LYS A 122 9.05 8.41 8.13
C LYS A 122 9.39 9.29 6.93
N PHE A 123 9.02 8.87 5.73
CA PHE A 123 9.22 9.66 4.51
C PHE A 123 8.49 11.00 4.58
N VAL A 124 7.19 10.97 4.91
CA VAL A 124 6.36 12.19 5.01
C VAL A 124 6.93 13.15 6.05
N SER A 125 7.41 12.63 7.18
CA SER A 125 8.04 13.44 8.23
C SER A 125 9.33 14.10 7.74
N ALA A 126 10.19 13.36 7.03
CA ALA A 126 11.42 13.90 6.44
C ALA A 126 11.12 14.97 5.37
N PHE A 127 10.18 14.69 4.46
CA PHE A 127 9.78 15.64 3.42
C PHE A 127 9.11 16.89 4.02
N ARG A 128 8.34 16.73 5.11
CA ARG A 128 7.73 17.84 5.84
C ARG A 128 8.78 18.82 6.38
N GLN A 129 9.89 18.33 6.91
CA GLN A 129 10.96 19.22 7.41
C GLN A 129 11.53 20.11 6.29
N ILE A 130 11.68 19.57 5.09
CA ILE A 130 12.14 20.34 3.92
C ILE A 130 11.07 21.36 3.51
N TRP A 131 9.81 20.91 3.41
CA TRP A 131 8.69 21.78 3.08
C TRP A 131 8.50 22.93 4.07
N GLU A 132 8.68 22.71 5.38
CA GLU A 132 8.53 23.75 6.41
C GLU A 132 9.60 24.85 6.30
N ASN A 133 10.76 24.57 5.71
CA ASN A 133 11.81 25.57 5.49
C ASN A 133 11.45 26.53 4.34
N GLU A 134 10.80 26.04 3.28
CA GLU A 134 10.39 26.84 2.12
C GLU A 134 8.98 26.47 1.63
N PRO A 135 7.94 26.82 2.41
CA PRO A 135 6.58 26.45 2.10
C PRO A 135 6.09 27.27 0.90
N ASN A 136 5.75 26.60 -0.19
CA ASN A 136 5.20 27.22 -1.38
C ASN A 136 4.05 26.39 -1.96
N ARG A 137 3.36 26.92 -2.97
CA ARG A 137 2.19 26.25 -3.57
C ARG A 137 2.51 24.85 -4.10
N LYS A 138 3.66 24.68 -4.78
CA LYS A 138 4.06 23.41 -5.39
C LYS A 138 4.44 22.40 -4.31
N SER A 139 5.29 22.78 -3.36
CA SER A 139 5.73 21.90 -2.27
C SER A 139 4.58 21.53 -1.33
N THR A 140 3.61 22.44 -1.11
CA THR A 140 2.37 22.17 -0.35
C THR A 140 1.50 21.09 -1.02
N ALA A 141 1.37 21.12 -2.35
CA ALA A 141 0.66 20.05 -3.06
C ALA A 141 1.38 18.70 -2.93
N ARG A 142 2.71 18.70 -3.01
CA ARG A 142 3.52 17.47 -2.87
C ARG A 142 3.43 16.87 -1.47
N ILE A 143 3.56 17.65 -0.40
CA ILE A 143 3.44 17.11 0.96
C ILE A 143 2.04 16.56 1.24
N LEU A 144 0.97 17.19 0.73
CA LEU A 144 -0.38 16.64 0.82
C LEU A 144 -0.53 15.35 0.01
N HIS A 145 0.08 15.28 -1.17
CA HIS A 145 0.11 14.07 -1.97
C HIS A 145 0.79 12.92 -1.22
N PHE A 146 2.00 13.14 -0.72
CA PHE A 146 2.74 12.13 0.04
C PHE A 146 2.01 11.68 1.31
N ALA A 147 1.40 12.62 2.04
CA ALA A 147 0.60 12.26 3.21
C ALA A 147 -0.66 11.46 2.85
N ALA A 148 -1.20 11.61 1.64
CA ALA A 148 -2.33 10.82 1.19
C ALA A 148 -1.91 9.42 0.73
N ILE A 149 -0.82 9.30 -0.02
CA ILE A 149 -0.31 8.00 -0.49
C ILE A 149 0.45 7.21 0.59
N SER A 150 0.62 7.78 1.79
CA SER A 150 1.06 7.04 2.96
C SER A 150 -0.05 6.23 3.63
N ASP A 151 -1.28 6.40 3.15
CA ASP A 151 -2.47 5.74 3.64
C ASP A 151 -2.72 5.87 5.15
N ASP A 152 -2.35 6.99 5.75
CA ASP A 152 -2.59 7.28 7.17
C ASP A 152 -3.41 8.56 7.29
N ALA A 153 -4.70 8.42 7.63
CA ALA A 153 -5.60 9.54 7.77
C ALA A 153 -5.23 10.49 8.93
N GLY A 154 -4.59 9.99 9.98
CA GLY A 154 -4.08 10.81 11.08
C GLY A 154 -2.95 11.71 10.59
N LEU A 155 -1.94 11.10 9.94
CA LEU A 155 -0.82 11.81 9.36
C LEU A 155 -1.25 12.85 8.31
N PHE A 156 -2.19 12.49 7.44
CA PHE A 156 -2.78 13.42 6.48
C PHE A 156 -3.45 14.61 7.18
N GLY A 157 -4.20 14.35 8.24
CA GLY A 157 -4.86 15.39 9.03
C GLY A 157 -3.90 16.32 9.74
N ASP A 158 -2.78 15.79 10.24
CA ASP A 158 -1.72 16.56 10.89
C ASP A 158 -1.00 17.48 9.89
N VAL A 159 -0.67 16.97 8.72
CA VAL A 159 -0.09 17.75 7.61
C VAL A 159 -1.05 18.87 7.19
N LEU A 160 -2.34 18.57 7.01
CA LEU A 160 -3.35 19.58 6.69
C LEU A 160 -3.49 20.63 7.79
N GLY A 161 -3.48 20.21 9.05
CA GLY A 161 -3.50 21.11 10.20
C GLY A 161 -2.35 22.11 10.16
N ARG A 162 -1.13 21.61 9.89
CA ARG A 162 0.06 22.44 9.77
C ARG A 162 -0.02 23.43 8.60
N ILE A 163 -0.52 23.00 7.44
CA ILE A 163 -0.71 23.88 6.28
C ILE A 163 -1.67 25.04 6.61
N ILE A 164 -2.77 24.74 7.31
CA ILE A 164 -3.74 25.76 7.74
C ILE A 164 -3.10 26.74 8.73
N GLU A 165 -2.31 26.25 9.69
CA GLU A 165 -1.58 27.09 10.66
C GLU A 165 -0.59 28.04 9.95
N LEU A 166 0.21 27.54 9.01
CA LEU A 166 1.16 28.37 8.25
C LEU A 166 0.45 29.40 7.35
N GLN A 167 -0.73 29.07 6.85
CA GLN A 167 -1.55 30.02 6.09
C GLN A 167 -2.12 31.12 6.99
N GLN A 168 -2.60 30.78 8.19
CA GLN A 168 -3.13 31.74 9.17
C GLN A 168 -2.06 32.71 9.67
N THR A 169 -0.83 32.23 9.83
CA THR A 169 0.34 33.04 10.23
C THR A 169 1.00 33.78 9.06
N GLN A 170 0.42 33.71 7.86
CA GLN A 170 0.91 34.34 6.63
C GLN A 170 2.33 33.89 6.20
N VAL A 171 2.83 32.78 6.74
CA VAL A 171 4.10 32.17 6.31
C VAL A 171 3.93 31.51 4.94
N LEU A 172 2.83 30.77 4.76
CA LEU A 172 2.45 30.21 3.45
C LEU A 172 1.68 31.27 2.66
N THR A 173 2.37 31.94 1.75
CA THR A 173 1.77 32.92 0.84
C THR A 173 1.41 32.29 -0.51
N GLY A 174 0.45 32.88 -1.22
CA GLY A 174 0.05 32.43 -2.56
C GLY A 174 -0.92 31.24 -2.62
N LEU A 175 -1.49 30.85 -1.48
CA LEU A 175 -2.60 29.90 -1.40
C LEU A 175 -3.72 30.46 -0.52
N SER A 176 -4.91 30.60 -1.08
CA SER A 176 -6.12 30.92 -0.31
C SER A 176 -6.57 29.73 0.52
N GLN A 177 -7.33 29.99 1.59
CA GLN A 177 -7.92 28.93 2.40
C GLN A 177 -8.80 27.99 1.55
N THR A 178 -9.57 28.53 0.61
CA THR A 178 -10.42 27.75 -0.30
C THR A 178 -9.57 26.82 -1.19
N GLU A 179 -8.46 27.30 -1.75
CA GLU A 179 -7.56 26.47 -2.56
C GLU A 179 -6.93 25.34 -1.73
N ILE A 180 -6.53 25.61 -0.47
CA ILE A 180 -6.03 24.57 0.44
C ILE A 180 -7.10 23.49 0.65
N PHE A 181 -8.36 23.87 0.89
CA PHE A 181 -9.43 22.90 1.08
C PHE A 181 -9.74 22.09 -0.17
N VAL A 182 -9.75 22.71 -1.35
CA VAL A 182 -9.94 22.01 -2.63
C VAL A 182 -8.81 21.01 -2.85
N LEU A 183 -7.57 21.43 -2.62
CA LEU A 183 -6.38 20.58 -2.77
C LEU A 183 -6.36 19.44 -1.75
N ALA A 184 -6.70 19.71 -0.50
CA ALA A 184 -6.78 18.69 0.54
C ALA A 184 -7.88 17.67 0.24
N LYS A 185 -9.05 18.13 -0.22
CA LYS A 185 -10.15 17.24 -0.59
C LYS A 185 -9.78 16.34 -1.77
N SER A 186 -9.10 16.85 -2.79
CA SER A 186 -8.68 16.03 -3.93
C SER A 186 -7.68 14.95 -3.52
N HIS A 187 -6.76 15.25 -2.60
CA HIS A 187 -5.78 14.28 -2.11
C HIS A 187 -6.36 13.33 -1.07
N PHE A 188 -7.34 13.76 -0.27
CA PHE A 188 -8.06 12.89 0.66
C PHE A 188 -8.70 11.70 -0.07
N GLU A 189 -9.16 11.87 -1.31
CA GLU A 189 -9.71 10.77 -2.10
C GLU A 189 -8.69 9.67 -2.44
N LEU A 190 -7.39 9.97 -2.39
CA LEU A 190 -6.32 9.00 -2.62
C LEU A 190 -6.07 8.06 -1.45
N LEU A 191 -6.53 8.40 -0.23
CA LEU A 191 -6.50 7.49 0.91
C LEU A 191 -7.32 6.24 0.59
N SER A 192 -6.93 5.10 1.17
CA SER A 192 -7.69 3.85 1.10
C SER A 192 -9.06 3.98 1.76
N ASN A 193 -9.94 3.02 1.48
CA ASN A 193 -11.27 3.03 2.09
C ASN A 193 -11.18 2.78 3.60
N GLU A 194 -10.23 1.95 4.01
CA GLU A 194 -9.87 1.65 5.38
C GLU A 194 -9.51 2.95 6.12
N SER A 195 -8.54 3.70 5.59
CA SER A 195 -8.11 4.98 6.18
C SER A 195 -9.19 6.06 6.13
N LYS A 196 -9.98 6.14 5.06
CA LYS A 196 -11.13 7.07 4.98
C LYS A 196 -12.27 6.73 5.94
N SER A 197 -12.39 5.46 6.36
CA SER A 197 -13.41 4.99 7.30
C SER A 197 -12.93 4.98 8.76
N SER A 198 -11.63 5.18 8.98
CA SER A 198 -11.05 5.34 10.31
C SER A 198 -11.62 6.55 11.07
N GLY A 199 -11.43 6.59 12.39
CA GLY A 199 -11.85 7.72 13.23
C GLY A 199 -11.23 9.06 12.78
N ALA A 200 -9.94 9.06 12.41
CA ALA A 200 -9.27 10.24 11.87
C ALA A 200 -9.87 10.65 10.51
N GLY A 201 -10.14 9.67 9.62
CA GLY A 201 -10.79 9.91 8.34
C GLY A 201 -12.19 10.52 8.47
N PHE A 202 -12.96 10.09 9.49
CA PHE A 202 -14.26 10.67 9.81
C PHE A 202 -14.15 12.14 10.22
N LEU A 203 -13.21 12.48 11.11
CA LEU A 203 -12.98 13.86 11.55
C LEU A 203 -12.57 14.77 10.38
N LEU A 204 -11.78 14.25 9.43
CA LEU A 204 -11.42 14.98 8.22
C LEU A 204 -12.63 15.24 7.31
N LYS A 205 -13.49 14.24 7.09
CA LYS A 205 -14.75 14.42 6.36
C LYS A 205 -15.62 15.50 7.00
N GLN A 206 -15.75 15.50 8.32
CA GLN A 206 -16.49 16.53 9.04
C GLN A 206 -15.86 17.92 8.88
N LYS A 207 -14.52 18.00 8.92
CA LYS A 207 -13.78 19.25 8.67
C LYS A 207 -14.01 19.78 7.26
N PHE A 208 -14.09 18.91 6.24
CA PHE A 208 -14.42 19.31 4.88
C PHE A 208 -15.89 19.70 4.68
N ALA A 209 -16.82 19.11 5.44
CA ALA A 209 -18.24 19.42 5.34
C ALA A 209 -18.64 20.73 6.05
N SER A 210 -17.80 21.24 6.96
CA SER A 210 -18.06 22.44 7.76
C SER A 210 -17.47 23.73 7.16
N LYS A 211 -16.93 23.66 5.94
CA LYS A 211 -16.23 24.73 5.23
C LYS A 211 -16.85 24.95 3.87
#